data_AF-A0A098LLH5-F1
#
_entry.id   AF-A0A098LLH5-F1
#
_cell.length_a   1.000
_cell.length_b   1.000
_cell.length_c   1.000
_cell.angle_alpha   90.00
_cell.angle_beta   90.00
_cell.angle_gamma   90.00
#
_symmetry.space_group_name_H-M   'P 1'
#
loop_
_entity.id
_entity.type
_entity.pdbx_description
1 polymer ?
#
loop_
_entity_poly.entity_id
_entity_poly.type
_entity_poly.pdbx_seq_one_letter_code
_entity_poly.pdbx_strand_id
1 'polypeptide(L)'
;MNINNNNNCKIMKKAILSVIGILVILLTFSFTNLNFDNERTIKITSEKPIEFDMVQNGIITKGIKTPHEFKFVENEGNFIFKSNKEKEKLNVSVEDKNGNLSANWGIIVLTIENDKMKTFGMN
;
A
#
# COMPACT_ATOMS: atom_id res chain seq x y z
N MET A 1 49.22 -16.11 46.20
CA MET A 1 48.27 -16.81 45.32
C MET A 1 47.09 -15.88 45.06
N ASN A 2 47.10 -15.07 43.99
CA ASN A 2 45.94 -14.21 43.64
C ASN A 2 46.02 -13.71 42.18
N ILE A 3 45.72 -14.57 41.19
CA ILE A 3 45.73 -14.19 39.77
C ILE A 3 44.37 -14.47 39.08
N ASN A 4 43.37 -15.02 39.78
CA ASN A 4 42.14 -15.50 39.11
C ASN A 4 40.96 -14.51 38.98
N ASN A 5 41.02 -13.30 39.55
CA ASN A 5 39.85 -12.39 39.52
C ASN A 5 39.81 -11.39 38.35
N ASN A 6 40.92 -11.17 37.63
CA ASN A 6 40.97 -10.11 36.61
C ASN A 6 40.52 -10.57 35.20
N ASN A 7 40.60 -11.86 34.89
CA ASN A 7 40.25 -12.38 33.57
C ASN A 7 38.73 -12.53 33.40
N ASN A 8 38.02 -12.96 34.44
CA ASN A 8 36.56 -13.08 34.42
C ASN A 8 35.87 -11.71 34.26
N CYS A 9 36.37 -10.65 34.90
CA CYS A 9 35.82 -9.30 34.75
C CYS A 9 35.94 -8.76 33.30
N LYS A 10 37.06 -9.02 32.61
CA LYS A 10 37.25 -8.62 31.20
C LYS A 10 36.39 -9.42 30.23
N ILE A 11 36.24 -10.72 30.47
CA ILE A 11 35.40 -11.61 29.64
C ILE A 11 33.91 -11.24 29.79
N MET A 12 33.46 -10.97 31.02
CA MET A 12 32.08 -10.55 31.30
C MET A 12 31.74 -9.20 30.64
N LYS A 13 32.67 -8.22 30.67
CA LYS A 13 32.49 -6.93 30.00
C LYS A 13 32.39 -7.07 28.47
N LYS A 14 33.20 -7.93 27.84
CA LYS A 14 33.14 -8.20 26.39
C LYS A 14 31.85 -8.90 25.96
N ALA A 15 31.35 -9.82 26.78
CA ALA A 15 30.07 -10.49 26.53
C ALA A 15 28.88 -9.52 26.64
N ILE A 16 28.88 -8.64 27.64
CA ILE A 16 27.84 -7.61 27.81
C ILE A 16 27.81 -6.63 26.63
N LEU A 17 28.98 -6.17 26.17
CA LEU A 17 29.08 -5.29 24.99
C LEU A 17 28.57 -5.96 23.70
N SER A 18 28.83 -7.27 23.53
CA SER A 18 28.31 -8.05 22.39
C SER A 18 26.79 -8.15 22.40
N VAL A 19 26.19 -8.41 23.56
CA VAL A 19 24.72 -8.51 23.72
C VAL A 19 24.03 -7.16 23.44
N ILE A 20 24.61 -6.05 23.89
CA ILE A 20 24.07 -4.71 23.61
C ILE A 20 24.13 -4.41 22.10
N GLY A 21 25.22 -4.77 21.42
CA GLY A 21 25.36 -4.56 19.97
C GLY A 21 24.29 -5.28 19.15
N ILE A 22 24.00 -6.54 19.47
CA ILE A 22 22.96 -7.34 18.80
C ILE A 22 21.57 -6.75 19.07
N LEU A 23 21.32 -6.26 20.29
CA LEU A 23 20.05 -5.65 20.67
C LEU A 23 19.81 -4.33 19.91
N VAL A 24 20.84 -3.52 19.71
CA VAL A 24 20.75 -2.26 18.93
C VAL A 24 20.45 -2.55 17.46
N ILE A 25 21.07 -3.57 16.85
CA ILE A 25 20.79 -3.97 15.46
C ILE A 25 19.34 -4.44 15.30
N LEU A 26 18.83 -5.28 16.22
CA LEU A 26 17.43 -5.74 16.20
C LEU A 26 16.43 -4.60 16.39
N LEU A 27 16.75 -3.61 17.23
CA LEU A 27 15.92 -2.41 17.41
C LEU A 27 15.88 -1.58 16.12
N THR A 28 17.01 -1.36 15.44
CA THR A 28 17.02 -0.59 14.19
C THR A 28 16.20 -1.24 13.06
N PHE A 29 16.18 -2.58 12.96
CA PHE A 29 15.34 -3.29 11.99
C PHE A 29 13.84 -3.20 12.28
N SER A 30 13.44 -3.04 13.55
CA SER A 30 12.02 -2.90 13.93
C SER A 30 11.44 -1.52 13.61
N PHE A 31 12.27 -0.50 13.39
CA PHE A 31 11.83 0.85 13.05
C PHE A 31 11.81 1.15 11.55
N THR A 32 12.28 0.23 10.70
CA THR A 32 12.00 0.28 9.25
C THR A 32 10.59 -0.25 8.94
N ASN A 33 9.58 0.23 9.67
CA ASN A 33 8.28 0.42 9.02
C ASN A 33 8.51 1.57 8.05
N LEU A 34 8.71 1.25 6.78
CA LEU A 34 8.48 2.20 5.71
C LEU A 34 7.03 2.65 5.88
N ASN A 35 6.84 3.76 6.60
CA ASN A 35 5.58 4.48 6.65
C ASN A 35 5.31 4.93 5.22
N PHE A 36 4.63 4.08 4.46
CA PHE A 36 3.99 4.48 3.22
C PHE A 36 2.76 5.28 3.64
N ASP A 37 3.00 6.47 4.18
CA ASP A 37 1.99 7.42 4.63
C ASP A 37 1.00 7.78 3.51
N ASN A 38 1.33 7.43 2.27
CA ASN A 38 0.57 7.69 1.06
C ASN A 38 0.17 6.40 0.32
N GLU A 39 0.23 5.23 0.97
CA GLU A 39 -0.37 4.01 0.43
C GLU A 39 -1.88 4.15 0.34
N ARG A 40 -2.41 3.80 -0.82
CA ARG A 40 -3.85 3.84 -1.12
C ARG A 40 -4.27 2.50 -1.69
N THR A 41 -5.48 2.07 -1.33
CA THR A 41 -6.05 0.82 -1.81
C THR A 41 -7.25 1.12 -2.70
N ILE A 42 -7.21 0.68 -3.96
CA ILE A 42 -8.37 0.73 -4.87
C ILE A 42 -9.03 -0.64 -4.89
N LYS A 43 -10.33 -0.67 -4.61
CA LYS A 43 -11.19 -1.85 -4.71
C LYS A 43 -12.22 -1.61 -5.80
N ILE A 44 -12.31 -2.53 -6.75
CA ILE A 44 -13.28 -2.50 -7.86
C ILE A 44 -14.19 -3.71 -7.74
N THR A 45 -15.50 -3.47 -7.66
CA THR A 45 -16.53 -4.49 -7.51
C THR A 45 -17.71 -4.22 -8.44
N SER A 46 -18.64 -5.18 -8.53
CA SER A 46 -19.90 -5.08 -9.28
C SER A 46 -20.90 -6.09 -8.70
N GLU A 47 -22.18 -5.96 -9.04
CA GLU A 47 -23.23 -6.87 -8.52
C GLU A 47 -23.01 -8.34 -8.93
N LYS A 48 -22.39 -8.57 -10.09
CA LYS A 48 -21.99 -9.88 -10.61
C LYS A 48 -20.53 -9.82 -11.04
N PRO A 49 -19.82 -10.95 -11.21
CA PRO A 49 -18.47 -10.95 -11.78
C PRO A 49 -18.50 -10.47 -13.24
N ILE A 50 -17.75 -9.42 -13.55
CA ILE A 50 -17.66 -8.81 -14.88
C ILE A 50 -16.21 -8.51 -15.25
N GLU A 51 -15.95 -8.29 -16.52
CA GLU A 51 -14.67 -7.80 -17.01
C GLU A 51 -14.69 -6.28 -17.20
N PHE A 52 -13.57 -5.65 -16.88
CA PHE A 52 -13.34 -4.23 -17.08
C PHE A 52 -11.93 -3.95 -17.58
N ASP A 53 -11.76 -2.81 -18.22
CA ASP A 53 -10.47 -2.29 -18.64
C ASP A 53 -10.07 -1.14 -17.69
N MET A 54 -8.77 -1.04 -17.41
CA MET A 54 -8.16 0.00 -16.60
C MET A 54 -7.14 0.78 -17.43
N VAL A 55 -7.16 2.10 -17.33
CA VAL A 55 -6.06 2.96 -17.76
C VAL A 55 -5.42 3.54 -16.51
N GLN A 56 -4.12 3.37 -16.33
CA GLN A 56 -3.34 3.98 -15.26
C GLN A 56 -2.21 4.82 -15.88
N ASN A 57 -2.25 6.13 -15.68
CA ASN A 57 -1.22 7.06 -16.18
C ASN A 57 -0.93 6.86 -17.69
N GLY A 58 -1.97 6.56 -18.47
CA GLY A 58 -1.89 6.30 -19.92
C GLY A 58 -1.60 4.85 -20.32
N ILE A 59 -1.26 3.96 -19.37
CA ILE A 59 -1.03 2.54 -19.62
C ILE A 59 -2.35 1.78 -19.52
N ILE A 60 -2.67 0.98 -20.54
CA ILE A 60 -3.93 0.24 -20.63
C ILE A 60 -3.72 -1.22 -20.20
N THR A 61 -4.53 -1.67 -19.23
CA THR A 61 -4.66 -3.06 -18.82
C THR A 61 -6.09 -3.52 -19.08
N LYS A 62 -6.26 -4.57 -19.91
CA LYS A 62 -7.59 -5.02 -20.35
C LYS A 62 -8.02 -6.32 -19.69
N GLY A 63 -9.33 -6.55 -19.62
CA GLY A 63 -9.90 -7.85 -19.21
C GLY A 63 -9.68 -8.20 -17.74
N ILE A 64 -9.58 -7.20 -16.87
CA ILE A 64 -9.50 -7.40 -15.42
C ILE A 64 -10.87 -7.84 -14.92
N LYS A 65 -10.93 -8.77 -13.98
CA LYS A 65 -12.20 -9.32 -13.46
C LYS A 65 -12.53 -8.74 -12.10
N THR A 66 -13.81 -8.45 -11.85
CA THR A 66 -14.30 -8.11 -10.51
C THR A 66 -14.52 -9.37 -9.67
N PRO A 67 -14.29 -9.33 -8.34
CA PRO A 67 -13.68 -8.22 -7.59
C PRO A 67 -12.17 -8.11 -7.87
N HIS A 68 -11.65 -6.89 -7.89
CA HIS A 68 -10.21 -6.61 -8.01
C HIS A 68 -9.77 -5.60 -6.97
N GLU A 69 -8.60 -5.82 -6.37
CA GLU A 69 -8.01 -4.92 -5.39
C GLU A 69 -6.52 -4.77 -5.67
N PHE A 70 -6.04 -3.53 -5.61
CA PHE A 70 -4.61 -3.25 -5.68
C PHE A 70 -4.24 -2.04 -4.83
N LYS A 71 -2.98 -2.02 -4.42
CA LYS A 71 -2.36 -0.94 -3.66
C LYS A 71 -1.43 -0.14 -4.56
N PHE A 72 -1.35 1.16 -4.33
CA PHE A 72 -0.38 2.02 -4.99
C PHE A 72 0.13 3.09 -4.02
N VAL A 73 1.35 3.55 -4.27
CA VAL A 73 2.06 4.53 -3.44
C VAL A 73 2.51 5.66 -4.35
N GLU A 74 1.55 6.49 -4.77
CA GLU A 74 1.80 7.66 -5.63
C GLU A 74 1.02 8.86 -5.09
N ASN A 75 1.64 10.05 -5.11
CA ASN A 75 1.00 11.32 -4.70
C ASN A 75 0.08 11.89 -5.80
N GLU A 76 0.27 11.41 -7.02
CA GLU A 76 -0.49 11.78 -8.20
C GLU A 76 -0.81 10.52 -9.00
N GLY A 77 -1.98 10.48 -9.63
CA GLY A 77 -2.36 9.33 -10.43
C GLY A 77 -3.67 9.55 -11.16
N ASN A 78 -3.70 9.17 -12.43
CA ASN A 78 -4.88 9.22 -13.27
C ASN A 78 -5.33 7.82 -13.63
N PHE A 79 -6.52 7.45 -13.20
CA PHE A 79 -7.11 6.15 -13.43
C PHE A 79 -8.43 6.28 -14.20
N ILE A 80 -8.66 5.39 -15.15
CA ILE A 80 -9.95 5.23 -15.82
C ILE A 80 -10.34 3.76 -15.72
N PHE A 81 -11.53 3.49 -15.20
CA PHE A 81 -12.11 2.16 -15.12
C PHE A 81 -13.34 2.12 -16.02
N LYS A 82 -13.40 1.15 -16.94
CA LYS A 82 -14.50 0.99 -17.88
C LYS A 82 -15.01 -0.43 -17.87
N SER A 83 -16.29 -0.61 -17.60
CA SER A 83 -16.96 -1.89 -17.77
C SER A 83 -16.96 -2.31 -19.25
N ASN A 84 -16.66 -3.58 -19.52
CA ASN A 84 -16.71 -4.12 -20.87
C ASN A 84 -18.15 -4.44 -21.32
N LYS A 85 -19.12 -4.42 -20.40
CA LYS A 85 -20.55 -4.54 -20.74
C LYS A 85 -21.25 -3.22 -20.48
N GLU A 86 -21.84 -2.63 -21.52
CA GLU A 86 -22.46 -1.29 -21.51
C GLU A 86 -23.55 -1.08 -20.43
N LYS A 87 -24.17 -2.15 -19.93
CA LYS A 87 -25.24 -2.08 -18.92
C LYS A 87 -24.78 -2.37 -17.49
N GLU A 88 -23.52 -2.76 -17.31
CA GLU A 88 -23.01 -3.16 -16.00
C GLU A 88 -22.18 -2.03 -15.39
N LYS A 89 -22.49 -1.70 -14.14
CA LYS A 89 -21.79 -0.66 -13.39
C LYS A 89 -20.65 -1.24 -12.58
N LEU A 90 -19.58 -0.46 -12.46
CA LEU A 90 -18.47 -0.70 -11.55
C LEU A 90 -18.69 0.12 -10.28
N ASN A 91 -18.35 -0.47 -9.15
CA ASN A 91 -18.18 0.20 -7.87
C ASN A 91 -16.68 0.31 -7.60
N VAL A 92 -16.14 1.52 -7.66
CA VAL A 92 -14.74 1.80 -7.32
C VAL A 92 -14.71 2.49 -5.98
N SER A 93 -14.00 1.94 -5.00
CA SER A 93 -13.70 2.58 -3.73
C SER A 93 -12.21 2.73 -3.55
N VAL A 94 -11.79 3.90 -3.09
CA VAL A 94 -10.39 4.24 -2.79
C VAL A 94 -10.30 4.54 -1.31
N GLU A 95 -9.48 3.76 -0.61
CA GLU A 95 -9.24 3.87 0.82
C GLU A 95 -7.82 4.37 1.07
N ASP A 96 -7.70 5.42 1.88
CA ASP A 96 -6.43 5.94 2.36
C ASP A 96 -6.49 6.20 3.87
N LYS A 97 -5.39 6.68 4.47
CA LYS A 97 -5.34 6.99 5.91
C LYS A 97 -6.32 8.08 6.36
N ASN A 98 -6.80 8.92 5.43
CA ASN A 98 -7.63 10.08 5.70
C ASN A 98 -9.12 9.80 5.46
N GLY A 99 -9.47 8.71 4.78
CA GLY A 99 -10.85 8.30 4.56
C GLY A 99 -11.07 7.40 3.34
N ASN A 100 -12.32 7.36 2.89
CA ASN A 100 -12.75 6.55 1.76
C ASN A 100 -13.52 7.42 0.76
N LEU A 101 -13.23 7.24 -0.54
CA LEU A 101 -13.98 7.80 -1.66
C LEU A 101 -14.57 6.65 -2.48
N SER A 102 -15.88 6.65 -2.72
CA SER A 102 -16.54 5.62 -3.54
C SER A 102 -17.37 6.22 -4.68
N ALA A 103 -17.46 5.45 -5.77
CA ALA A 103 -18.02 5.84 -7.05
C ALA A 103 -18.72 4.65 -7.70
N ASN A 104 -19.90 4.85 -8.30
CA ASN A 104 -20.66 3.80 -8.99
C ASN A 104 -21.18 4.27 -10.35
N TRP A 105 -20.52 3.84 -11.43
CA TRP A 105 -20.84 4.20 -12.82
C TRP A 105 -20.37 3.12 -13.81
N GLY A 106 -20.80 3.20 -15.08
CA GLY A 106 -20.29 2.33 -16.15
C GLY A 106 -18.84 2.64 -16.54
N ILE A 107 -18.49 3.93 -16.52
CA ILE A 107 -17.12 4.45 -16.66
C ILE A 107 -16.82 5.36 -15.48
N ILE A 108 -15.67 5.15 -14.82
CA ILE A 108 -15.21 5.93 -13.67
C ILE A 108 -13.83 6.50 -13.98
N VAL A 109 -13.69 7.81 -13.88
CA VAL A 109 -12.39 8.49 -13.90
C VAL A 109 -12.04 8.86 -12.46
N LEU A 110 -10.85 8.48 -12.01
CA LEU A 110 -10.30 8.81 -10.70
C LEU A 110 -9.01 9.60 -10.93
N THR A 111 -8.93 10.79 -10.34
CA THR A 111 -7.72 11.63 -10.37
C THR A 111 -7.26 11.88 -8.94
N ILE A 112 -5.96 11.75 -8.73
CA ILE A 112 -5.29 12.03 -7.46
C ILE A 112 -4.28 13.13 -7.72
N GLU A 113 -4.40 14.23 -7.00
CA GLU A 113 -3.52 15.39 -7.11
C GLU A 113 -3.28 15.96 -5.71
N ASN A 114 -2.02 16.02 -5.26
CA ASN A 114 -1.65 16.57 -3.94
C ASN A 114 -2.52 16.01 -2.79
N ASP A 115 -2.63 14.67 -2.75
CA ASP A 115 -3.45 13.91 -1.78
C ASP A 115 -4.97 14.14 -1.84
N LYS A 116 -5.46 14.95 -2.79
CA LYS A 116 -6.89 15.12 -3.04
C LYS A 116 -7.35 14.12 -4.08
N MET A 117 -8.36 13.34 -3.74
CA MET A 117 -9.00 12.39 -4.64
C MET A 117 -10.27 13.00 -5.22
N LYS A 118 -10.47 12.85 -6.54
CA LYS A 118 -11.71 13.23 -7.22
C LYS A 118 -12.15 12.09 -8.13
N THR A 119 -13.45 11.84 -8.17
CA THR A 119 -14.06 10.86 -9.08
C THR A 119 -15.08 11.54 -9.98
N PHE A 120 -15.13 11.09 -11.23
CA PHE A 120 -16.10 11.50 -12.22
C PHE A 120 -16.69 10.26 -12.88
N GLY A 121 -17.96 10.31 -13.23
CA GLY A 121 -18.68 9.18 -13.78
C GLY A 121 -19.40 9.52 -15.08
N MET A 122 -19.44 8.55 -15.99
CA MET A 122 -20.30 8.57 -17.18
C MET A 122 -21.11 7.27 -17.21
N ASN A 123 -22.38 7.38 -17.61
CA ASN A 123 -23.23 6.23 -17.92
C ASN A 123 -23.11 5.85 -19.38
#